data_AF-A0A3G8R886-F1
#
_entry.id   AF-A0A3G8R886-F1
#
_cell.length_a   1.000
_cell.length_b   1.000
_cell.length_c   1.000
_cell.angle_alpha   90.00
_cell.angle_beta   90.00
_cell.angle_gamma   90.00
#
_symmetry.space_group_name_H-M   'P 1'
#
loop_
_entity.id
_entity.type
_entity.pdbx_description
1 polymer ?
#
loop_
_entity_poly.entity_id
_entity_poly.type
_entity_poly.pdbx_seq_one_letter_code
_entity_poly.pdbx_strand_id
1 'polypeptide(L)'
;MKIEYRDGLLFTEITVHFNGEKKVINNIVIDTGASHTLISQDEVDDIGIQVGDFILRDVLIDFTSFKYHNINGLLGLDILVKGKFNVDLENFKLSRS
;
A
#
# COMPACT_ATOMS: atom_id res chain seq x y z
N MET A 1 -1.09 -10.81 8.36
CA MET A 1 -2.21 -10.18 7.64
C MET A 1 -2.82 -11.23 6.72
N LYS A 2 -4.15 -11.19 6.54
CA LYS A 2 -4.85 -12.06 5.59
C LYS A 2 -4.68 -11.46 4.20
N ILE A 3 -4.42 -12.31 3.20
CA ILE A 3 -4.44 -11.91 1.80
C ILE A 3 -5.80 -12.29 1.22
N GLU A 4 -6.42 -11.38 0.48
CA GLU A 4 -7.57 -11.65 -0.37
C GLU A 4 -7.09 -11.71 -1.82
N TYR A 5 -7.31 -12.83 -2.49
CA TYR A 5 -7.04 -12.95 -3.93
C TYR A 5 -8.30 -12.65 -4.73
N ARG A 6 -8.28 -11.59 -5.52
CA ARG A 6 -9.42 -11.09 -6.29
C ARG A 6 -8.92 -10.52 -7.61
N ASP A 7 -9.55 -10.91 -8.72
CA ASP A 7 -9.27 -10.40 -10.08
C ASP A 7 -7.79 -10.45 -10.49
N GLY A 8 -7.05 -11.49 -10.04
CA GLY A 8 -5.63 -11.65 -10.35
C GLY A 8 -4.67 -10.87 -9.44
N LEU A 9 -5.17 -10.17 -8.43
CA LEU A 9 -4.38 -9.35 -7.51
C LEU A 9 -4.48 -9.85 -6.07
N LEU A 10 -3.41 -9.60 -5.29
CA LEU A 10 -3.32 -9.93 -3.87
C LEU A 10 -3.58 -8.67 -3.04
N PHE A 11 -4.73 -8.62 -2.40
CA PHE A 11 -5.13 -7.52 -1.53
C PHE A 11 -4.85 -7.83 -0.06
N THR A 12 -4.54 -6.78 0.69
CA THR A 12 -4.50 -6.80 2.16
C THR A 12 -5.04 -5.48 2.69
N GLU A 13 -5.32 -5.43 3.99
CA GLU A 13 -5.40 -4.19 4.73
C GLU A 13 -4.03 -3.85 5.32
N ILE A 14 -3.78 -2.57 5.56
CA ILE A 14 -2.69 -2.08 6.41
C ILE A 14 -3.26 -1.16 7.47
N THR A 15 -2.48 -0.91 8.52
CA THR A 15 -2.80 0.10 9.53
C THR A 15 -1.71 1.15 9.56
N VAL A 16 -2.10 2.41 9.38
CA VAL A 16 -1.25 3.58 9.56
C VAL A 16 -1.48 4.16 10.95
N HIS A 17 -0.39 4.44 11.65
CA HIS A 17 -0.40 5.14 12.93
C HIS A 17 0.31 6.48 12.76
N PHE A 18 -0.37 7.58 13.05
CA PHE A 18 0.17 8.93 12.89
C PHE A 18 -0.44 9.88 13.92
N ASN A 19 0.39 10.67 14.61
CA ASN A 19 -0.04 11.64 15.63
C ASN A 19 -1.02 11.10 16.70
N GLY A 20 -0.87 9.83 17.08
CA GLY A 20 -1.77 9.17 18.04
C GLY A 20 -3.07 8.63 17.44
N GLU A 21 -3.35 8.94 16.17
CA GLU A 21 -4.44 8.35 15.41
C GLU A 21 -4.03 7.03 14.77
N LYS A 22 -5.03 6.17 14.54
CA LYS A 22 -4.90 4.88 13.89
C LYS A 22 -5.94 4.80 12.79
N LYS A 23 -5.49 4.58 11.55
CA LYS A 23 -6.39 4.33 10.41
C LYS A 23 -6.09 3.00 9.75
N VAL A 24 -7.15 2.25 9.47
CA VAL A 24 -7.08 1.03 8.65
C VAL A 24 -7.36 1.43 7.22
N ILE A 25 -6.46 1.06 6.32
CA ILE A 25 -6.59 1.27 4.88
C ILE A 25 -6.78 -0.08 4.23
N ASN A 26 -7.94 -0.27 3.62
CA ASN A 26 -8.32 -1.49 2.91
C ASN A 26 -7.82 -1.45 1.47
N ASN A 27 -7.99 -2.56 0.73
CA ASN A 27 -7.69 -2.62 -0.71
C ASN A 27 -6.27 -2.16 -1.09
N ILE A 28 -5.28 -2.54 -0.28
CA ILE A 28 -3.87 -2.38 -0.62
C ILE A 28 -3.42 -3.60 -1.41
N VAL A 29 -2.83 -3.38 -2.60
CA VAL A 29 -2.25 -4.47 -3.38
C VAL A 29 -0.83 -4.76 -2.88
N ILE A 30 -0.52 -6.04 -2.68
CA ILE A 30 0.85 -6.50 -2.42
C ILE A 30 1.57 -6.55 -3.77
N ASP A 31 2.54 -5.66 -3.99
CA ASP A 31 3.20 -5.49 -5.28
C ASP A 31 4.72 -5.67 -5.15
N THR A 32 5.19 -6.89 -5.42
CA THR A 32 6.62 -7.20 -5.46
C THR A 32 7.33 -6.63 -6.70
N GLY A 33 6.58 -6.09 -7.67
CA GLY A 33 7.11 -5.36 -8.82
C GLY A 33 7.34 -3.87 -8.55
N ALA A 34 6.76 -3.31 -7.48
CA ALA A 34 6.96 -1.91 -7.08
C ALA A 34 8.17 -1.76 -6.14
N SER A 35 9.08 -0.83 -6.45
CA SER A 35 10.20 -0.51 -5.54
C SER A 35 9.75 0.23 -4.29
N HIS A 36 8.69 1.04 -4.40
CA HIS A 36 8.18 1.89 -3.34
C HIS A 36 6.72 1.63 -3.02
N THR A 37 6.35 1.82 -1.75
CA THR A 37 4.96 1.79 -1.29
C THR A 37 4.27 3.12 -1.61
N LEU A 38 3.04 3.04 -2.12
CA LEU A 38 2.21 4.20 -2.45
C LEU A 38 0.85 4.07 -1.74
N ILE A 39 0.35 5.17 -1.19
CA ILE A 39 -0.96 5.25 -0.54
C ILE A 39 -1.72 6.43 -1.12
N SER A 40 -3.01 6.24 -1.43
CA SER A 40 -3.88 7.30 -1.92
C SER A 40 -3.97 8.44 -0.91
N GLN A 41 -3.90 9.69 -1.37
CA GLN A 41 -4.04 10.88 -0.54
C GLN A 41 -5.40 10.91 0.18
N ASP A 42 -6.47 10.52 -0.50
CA ASP A 42 -7.84 10.51 0.05
C ASP A 42 -7.99 9.57 1.26
N GLU A 43 -7.12 8.56 1.37
CA GLU A 43 -7.18 7.56 2.45
C GLU A 43 -6.52 8.03 3.75
N VAL A 44 -5.70 9.09 3.68
CA VAL A 44 -4.90 9.57 4.81
C VAL A 44 -5.10 11.06 5.11
N ASP A 45 -5.88 11.74 4.29
CA ASP A 45 -6.21 13.16 4.44
C ASP A 45 -6.89 13.46 5.79
N ASP A 46 -7.85 12.62 6.18
CA ASP A 46 -8.63 12.74 7.41
C ASP A 46 -7.83 12.52 8.69
N ILE A 47 -6.66 11.89 8.61
CA ILE A 47 -5.72 11.73 9.74
C ILE A 47 -4.58 12.75 9.71
N GLY A 48 -4.70 13.79 8.87
CA GLY A 48 -3.77 14.91 8.82
C GLY A 48 -2.45 14.63 8.11
N ILE A 49 -2.39 13.61 7.25
CA ILE A 49 -1.27 13.40 6.33
C ILE A 49 -1.65 14.02 4.99
N GLN A 50 -1.15 15.21 4.70
CA GLN A 50 -1.44 15.94 3.47
C GLN A 50 -0.16 16.31 2.74
N VAL A 51 -0.10 16.02 1.44
CA VAL A 51 0.80 16.73 0.53
C VAL A 51 0.10 18.04 0.15
N GLY A 52 0.60 19.18 0.66
CA GLY A 52 0.00 20.51 0.43
C GLY A 52 0.11 21.02 -1.03
N ASP A 53 0.09 22.34 -1.24
CA ASP A 53 0.18 23.00 -2.57
C ASP A 53 1.54 22.83 -3.31
N PHE A 54 2.32 21.84 -2.93
CA PHE A 54 3.71 21.67 -3.33
C PHE A 54 3.81 21.00 -4.70
N ILE A 55 4.35 21.74 -5.68
CA ILE A 55 4.69 21.18 -6.98
C ILE A 55 6.01 20.43 -6.87
N LEU A 56 5.92 19.11 -6.87
CA LEU A 56 7.08 18.24 -7.00
C LEU A 56 7.61 18.32 -8.44
N ARG A 57 8.87 18.74 -8.57
CA ARG A 57 9.64 18.70 -9.81
C ARG A 57 10.72 17.63 -9.66
N ASP A 58 11.00 16.89 -10.73
CA ASP A 58 12.03 15.84 -10.78
C ASP A 58 11.82 14.68 -9.78
N VAL A 59 10.56 14.34 -9.52
CA VAL A 59 10.21 13.13 -8.75
C VAL A 59 9.92 11.98 -9.71
N LEU A 60 10.52 10.82 -9.43
CA LEU A 60 10.14 9.56 -10.06
C LEU A 60 8.74 9.20 -9.56
N ILE A 61 7.73 9.46 -10.38
CA ILE A 61 6.35 9.06 -10.14
C ILE A 61 6.08 7.82 -10.99
N ASP A 62 5.86 6.68 -10.33
CA ASP A 62 5.43 5.44 -10.98
C ASP A 62 3.94 5.53 -11.33
N PHE A 63 3.65 5.69 -12.63
CA PHE A 63 2.30 5.50 -13.15
C PHE A 63 2.17 4.08 -13.67
N THR A 64 1.36 3.28 -13.00
CA THR A 64 0.88 2.00 -13.53
C THR A 64 -0.45 2.20 -14.29
N SER A 65 -0.73 1.35 -15.27
CA SER A 65 -1.96 1.37 -16.07
C SER A 65 -3.22 0.95 -15.30
N PHE A 66 -3.15 0.78 -13.99
CA PHE A 66 -4.26 0.28 -13.19
C PHE A 66 -5.31 1.38 -12.91
N LYS A 67 -6.24 1.55 -13.85
CA LYS A 67 -7.59 2.03 -13.51
C LYS A 67 -8.37 0.90 -12.83
N TYR A 68 -7.97 0.50 -11.63
CA TYR A 68 -8.89 -0.21 -10.75
C TYR A 68 -9.54 0.85 -9.87
N HIS A 69 -10.85 1.04 -10.01
CA HIS A 69 -11.64 2.01 -9.24
C HIS A 69 -11.69 1.73 -7.72
N ASN A 70 -10.83 0.85 -7.19
CA ASN A 70 -10.91 0.34 -5.83
C ASN A 70 -9.54 -0.13 -5.29
N ILE A 71 -8.42 0.50 -5.70
CA ILE A 71 -7.10 0.28 -5.10
C ILE A 71 -6.72 1.55 -4.34
N ASN A 72 -6.46 1.39 -3.04
CA ASN A 72 -6.15 2.49 -2.14
C ASN A 72 -4.64 2.67 -1.94
N GLY A 73 -3.83 1.76 -2.48
CA GLY A 73 -2.38 1.82 -2.45
C GLY A 73 -1.70 0.53 -2.90
N LEU A 74 -0.38 0.60 -2.99
CA LEU A 74 0.52 -0.50 -3.32
C LEU A 74 1.49 -0.68 -2.15
N LEU A 75 1.67 -1.91 -1.70
CA LEU A 75 2.69 -2.31 -0.72
C LEU A 75 3.92 -2.83 -1.47
N GLY A 76 4.94 -1.97 -1.58
CA GLY A 76 6.14 -2.21 -2.37
C GLY A 76 7.28 -2.89 -1.60
N LEU A 77 8.38 -3.16 -2.32
CA LEU A 77 9.54 -3.86 -1.78
C LEU A 77 10.25 -3.12 -0.65
N ASP A 78 10.22 -1.79 -0.62
CA ASP A 78 10.76 -0.98 0.47
C ASP A 78 10.23 -1.40 1.85
N ILE A 79 8.93 -1.67 1.96
CA ILE A 79 8.29 -2.15 3.19
C ILE A 79 8.36 -3.67 3.28
N LEU A 80 8.11 -4.39 2.18
CA LEU A 80 8.08 -5.87 2.19
C LEU A 80 9.42 -6.45 2.64
N VAL A 81 10.54 -5.96 2.08
CA VAL A 81 11.89 -6.42 2.40
C VAL A 81 12.30 -5.95 3.80
N LYS A 82 12.15 -4.65 4.12
CA LYS A 82 12.51 -4.10 5.43
C LYS A 82 11.73 -4.76 6.56
N GLY A 83 10.46 -5.07 6.30
CA GLY A 83 9.59 -5.78 7.22
C GLY A 83 9.78 -7.29 7.27
N LYS A 84 10.70 -7.85 6.46
CA LYS A 84 10.96 -9.29 6.34
C LYS A 84 9.68 -10.10 6.14
N PHE A 85 8.85 -9.64 5.22
CA PHE A 85 7.58 -10.28 4.93
C PHE A 85 7.74 -11.53 4.07
N ASN A 86 7.00 -12.58 4.42
CA ASN A 86 6.79 -13.78 3.62
C ASN A 86 5.40 -13.72 3.02
N VAL A 87 5.32 -13.78 1.68
CA VAL A 87 4.07 -13.89 0.93
C VAL A 87 3.78 -15.37 0.72
N ASP A 88 2.89 -15.92 1.55
CA ASP A 88 2.43 -17.30 1.43
C ASP A 88 1.22 -17.36 0.51
N LEU A 89 1.44 -17.85 -0.71
CA LEU A 89 0.41 -18.00 -1.74
C LEU A 89 -0.40 -19.28 -1.60
N GLU A 90 0.07 -20.26 -0.83
CA GLU A 90 -0.69 -21.50 -0.56
C GLU A 90 -1.82 -21.19 0.42
N ASN A 91 -1.51 -20.43 1.47
CA ASN A 91 -2.46 -20.11 2.54
C ASN A 91 -3.03 -18.69 2.45
N PHE A 92 -2.66 -17.92 1.41
CA PHE A 92 -3.02 -16.51 1.24
C PHE A 92 -2.76 -15.71 2.52
N LYS A 93 -1.51 -15.75 2.99
CA LYS A 93 -1.09 -15.13 4.24
C LYS A 93 0.16 -14.29 4.05
N LEU A 94 0.11 -13.05 4.52
CA LEU A 94 1.28 -12.19 4.60
C LEU A 94 1.78 -12.21 6.05
N SER A 95 2.94 -12.80 6.29
CA SER A 95 3.52 -12.97 7.63
C SER A 95 4.91 -12.35 7.72
N ARG A 96 5.41 -12.08 8.92
CA ARG A 96 6.80 -11.65 9.16
C ARG A 96 7.58 -12.80 9.77
N SER A 97 8.85 -12.93 9.37
CA SER A 97 9.83 -13.79 10.05
C SER A 97 10.37 -13.13 11.32
#